data_AF-A0A1E1X2Z5-F1
#
_entry.id   AF-A0A1E1X2Z5-F1
#
_cell.length_a   1.000
_cell.length_b   1.000
_cell.length_c   1.000
_cell.angle_alpha   90.00
_cell.angle_beta   90.00
_cell.angle_gamma   90.00
#
_symmetry.space_group_name_H-M   'P 1'
#
loop_
_entity.id
_entity.type
_entity.pdbx_description
1 polymer ?
#
loop_
_entity_poly.entity_id
_entity_poly.type
_entity_poly.pdbx_seq_one_letter_code
_entity_poly.pdbx_strand_id
1 'polypeptide(L)'
;CMWAASHGYEKVEEVDPKHPKEIPYLLQGKHGAKMGYINPECDDARSHLDVDYDGSPKEYICDKEDFLRYLDRGGWYRSIIKCHQIKKDYHPYHYCMNKRITYSGAIPTHEGHRPLWPKYGEYLYVPPQRWLHNIEHGAVVMLYHPCAPTWFVQKLRIIVKGCLRKHIITPYRRLSLRRPLALVAWGCRLEMSHVKTSEVVHFIKKCALKGPEGKLSKEGQYEYKLLTKAVAP
;
A
#
# COMPACT_ATOMS: atom_id res chain seq x y z
N CYS A 1 12.30 -14.61 30.38
CA CYS A 1 11.49 -13.39 30.22
C CYS A 1 12.07 -12.52 29.10
N MET A 2 11.56 -12.64 27.87
CA MET A 2 11.77 -11.63 26.83
C MET A 2 10.46 -11.50 26.05
N TRP A 3 9.57 -10.67 26.57
CA TRP A 3 8.42 -10.19 25.81
C TRP A 3 8.91 -9.02 24.97
N ALA A 4 9.19 -9.29 23.69
CA ALA A 4 9.42 -8.25 22.71
C ALA A 4 8.13 -7.45 22.51
N ALA A 5 8.26 -6.13 22.48
CA ALA A 5 7.15 -5.18 22.42
C ALA A 5 6.16 -5.51 21.29
N SER A 6 4.88 -5.56 21.61
CA SER A 6 3.76 -5.79 20.70
C SER A 6 3.59 -4.64 19.70
N HIS A 7 4.38 -4.57 18.63
CA HIS A 7 4.23 -3.54 17.59
C HIS A 7 4.48 -4.16 16.21
N GLY A 8 3.45 -4.78 15.66
CA GLY A 8 3.43 -5.32 14.30
C GLY A 8 2.26 -6.25 14.11
N TYR A 9 1.18 -5.76 13.52
CA TYR A 9 0.02 -6.55 13.08
C TYR A 9 0.36 -7.42 11.85
N GLU A 10 1.63 -7.74 11.63
CA GLU A 10 2.16 -8.44 10.47
C GLU A 10 2.79 -9.78 10.86
N LYS A 11 2.74 -10.74 9.94
CA LYS A 11 3.40 -12.04 10.07
C LYS A 11 4.36 -12.20 8.91
N VAL A 12 5.55 -12.68 9.21
CA VAL A 12 6.63 -12.85 8.23
C VAL A 12 7.06 -14.31 8.22
N GLU A 13 7.12 -14.88 7.02
CA GLU A 13 7.46 -16.28 6.78
C GLU A 13 8.59 -16.36 5.75
N GLU A 14 9.42 -17.39 5.84
CA GLU A 14 10.48 -17.63 4.85
C GLU A 14 9.91 -18.27 3.60
N VAL A 15 10.38 -17.84 2.43
CA VAL A 15 9.96 -18.43 1.15
C VAL A 15 10.55 -19.84 0.97
N ASP A 16 11.78 -20.06 1.42
CA ASP A 16 12.40 -21.40 1.54
C ASP A 16 12.82 -21.65 3.00
N PRO A 17 11.96 -22.28 3.82
CA PRO A 17 12.25 -22.55 5.22
C PRO A 17 13.43 -23.52 5.44
N LYS A 18 13.86 -24.26 4.40
CA LYS A 18 14.99 -25.19 4.51
C LYS A 18 16.32 -24.46 4.29
N HIS A 19 16.30 -23.32 3.62
CA HIS A 19 17.48 -22.50 3.34
C HIS A 19 17.14 -21.02 3.60
N PRO A 20 17.05 -20.61 4.88
CA PRO A 20 16.86 -19.22 5.25
C PRO A 20 17.96 -18.36 4.62
N LYS A 21 17.64 -17.63 3.56
CA LYS A 21 18.57 -16.63 3.03
C LYS A 21 18.65 -15.48 4.03
N GLU A 22 19.79 -15.31 4.66
CA GLU A 22 20.06 -14.10 5.44
C GLU A 22 20.25 -12.91 4.49
N ILE A 23 19.97 -11.70 4.98
CA ILE A 23 20.28 -10.48 4.24
C ILE A 23 21.80 -10.34 4.26
N PRO A 24 22.50 -10.32 3.10
CA PRO A 24 23.93 -10.10 3.07
C PRO A 24 24.32 -8.82 3.84
N TYR A 25 25.42 -8.84 4.59
CA TYR A 25 25.85 -7.70 5.42
C TYR A 25 25.90 -6.37 4.64
N LEU A 26 26.34 -6.41 3.38
CA LEU A 26 26.41 -5.25 2.49
C LEU A 26 25.04 -4.65 2.13
N LEU A 27 23.96 -5.43 2.29
CA LEU A 27 22.58 -5.06 2.01
C LEU A 27 21.81 -4.70 3.30
N GLN A 28 22.46 -4.76 4.46
CA GLN A 28 21.83 -4.42 5.74
C GLN A 28 21.79 -2.89 5.93
N GLY A 29 20.59 -2.37 6.13
CA GLY A 29 20.29 -1.00 6.52
C GLY A 29 19.94 -0.88 8.01
N LYS A 30 19.53 0.33 8.42
CA LYS A 30 19.17 0.62 9.82
C LYS A 30 18.00 -0.23 10.33
N HIS A 31 17.04 -0.53 9.46
CA HIS A 31 15.80 -1.24 9.79
C HIS A 31 15.55 -2.36 8.77
N GLY A 32 16.47 -3.33 8.66
CA GLY A 32 16.37 -4.44 7.73
C GLY A 32 17.13 -4.20 6.43
N ALA A 33 16.57 -4.54 5.28
CA ALA A 33 17.20 -4.30 3.99
C ALA A 33 17.44 -2.81 3.73
N LYS A 34 18.53 -2.50 3.02
CA LYS A 34 18.90 -1.13 2.64
C LYS A 34 17.84 -0.55 1.70
N MET A 35 17.22 0.53 2.15
CA MET A 35 16.22 1.28 1.40
C MET A 35 16.77 1.79 0.06
N GLY A 36 15.99 1.63 -1.02
CA GLY A 36 16.28 2.20 -2.34
C GLY A 36 17.51 1.63 -3.05
N TYR A 37 18.10 0.54 -2.55
CA TYR A 37 19.26 -0.12 -3.16
C TYR A 37 18.81 -1.34 -3.97
N ILE A 38 18.96 -1.26 -5.29
CA ILE A 38 18.57 -2.33 -6.22
C ILE A 38 19.60 -3.46 -6.14
N ASN A 39 19.18 -4.65 -5.72
CA ASN A 39 20.05 -5.82 -5.68
C ASN A 39 19.24 -7.13 -5.80
N PRO A 40 19.55 -8.02 -6.76
CA PRO A 40 18.79 -9.25 -7.00
C PRO A 40 18.85 -10.27 -5.84
N GLU A 41 19.83 -10.20 -4.94
CA GLU A 41 19.90 -11.06 -3.75
C GLU A 41 18.88 -10.67 -2.67
N CYS A 42 18.38 -9.42 -2.72
CA CYS A 42 17.39 -8.92 -1.77
C CYS A 42 16.09 -8.50 -2.46
N ASP A 43 16.15 -7.44 -3.27
CA ASP A 43 15.02 -6.89 -4.02
C ASP A 43 15.59 -6.02 -5.16
N ASP A 44 15.24 -6.37 -6.40
CA ASP A 44 15.59 -5.63 -7.61
C ASP A 44 14.34 -5.01 -8.28
N ALA A 45 13.17 -5.12 -7.63
CA ALA A 45 11.86 -4.70 -8.13
C ALA A 45 11.44 -5.36 -9.46
N ARG A 46 12.07 -6.47 -9.85
CA ARG A 46 11.84 -7.17 -11.13
C ARG A 46 11.66 -8.68 -10.95
N SER A 47 12.49 -9.28 -10.12
CA SER A 47 12.55 -10.72 -9.86
C SER A 47 11.74 -11.08 -8.62
N HIS A 48 11.29 -12.34 -8.56
CA HIS A 48 10.54 -12.91 -7.41
C HIS A 48 9.27 -12.15 -6.99
N LEU A 49 8.68 -11.36 -7.90
CA LEU A 49 7.48 -10.57 -7.61
C LEU A 49 6.27 -11.45 -7.26
N ASP A 50 6.28 -12.71 -7.67
CA ASP A 50 5.31 -13.76 -7.34
C ASP A 50 5.16 -13.99 -5.82
N VAL A 51 6.18 -13.64 -5.03
CA VAL A 51 6.09 -13.70 -3.56
C VAL A 51 5.01 -12.77 -3.02
N ASP A 52 4.85 -11.59 -3.60
CA ASP A 52 3.83 -10.61 -3.18
C ASP A 52 2.58 -10.65 -4.06
N TYR A 53 2.74 -11.05 -5.32
CA TYR A 53 1.66 -11.04 -6.31
C TYR A 53 1.87 -12.11 -7.39
N ASP A 54 1.00 -13.11 -7.38
CA ASP A 54 1.01 -14.29 -8.26
C ASP A 54 0.66 -14.01 -9.74
N GLY A 55 0.42 -12.76 -10.12
CA GLY A 55 -0.01 -12.40 -11.48
C GLY A 55 -1.51 -12.59 -11.73
N SER A 56 -2.29 -12.99 -10.73
CA SER A 56 -3.72 -13.24 -10.88
C SER A 56 -4.49 -11.98 -11.29
N PRO A 57 -5.31 -12.05 -12.34
CA PRO A 57 -6.14 -10.93 -12.75
C PRO A 57 -7.28 -10.64 -11.76
N LYS A 58 -7.58 -11.56 -10.82
CA LYS A 58 -8.62 -11.37 -9.80
C LYS A 58 -8.39 -10.13 -8.95
N GLU A 59 -7.14 -9.70 -8.78
CA GLU A 59 -6.79 -8.50 -8.01
C GLU A 59 -7.37 -7.20 -8.60
N TYR A 60 -7.62 -7.15 -9.91
CA TYR A 60 -8.07 -5.96 -10.62
C TYR A 60 -9.31 -6.17 -11.50
N ILE A 61 -9.84 -7.39 -11.60
CA ILE A 61 -11.08 -7.70 -12.32
C ILE A 61 -12.22 -7.95 -11.34
N CYS A 62 -13.37 -7.33 -11.63
CA CYS A 62 -14.64 -7.68 -11.01
C CYS A 62 -15.27 -8.84 -11.79
N ASP A 63 -15.25 -10.04 -11.22
CA ASP A 63 -15.97 -11.18 -11.79
C ASP A 63 -17.46 -11.18 -11.39
N LYS A 64 -18.23 -12.07 -12.00
CA LYS A 64 -19.69 -12.16 -11.77
C LYS A 64 -20.03 -12.44 -10.30
N GLU A 65 -19.26 -13.27 -9.62
CA GLU A 65 -19.53 -13.64 -8.23
C GLU A 65 -19.30 -12.46 -7.30
N ASP A 66 -18.18 -11.77 -7.47
CA ASP A 66 -17.88 -10.54 -6.73
C ASP A 66 -18.88 -9.43 -7.02
N PHE A 67 -19.31 -9.29 -8.27
CA PHE A 67 -20.32 -8.32 -8.64
C PHE A 67 -21.65 -8.59 -7.93
N LEU A 68 -22.10 -9.84 -7.91
CA LEU A 68 -23.31 -10.24 -7.18
C LEU A 68 -23.18 -9.97 -5.68
N ARG A 69 -22.03 -10.27 -5.07
CA ARG A 69 -21.75 -9.93 -3.66
C ARG A 69 -21.77 -8.42 -3.42
N TYR A 70 -21.27 -7.63 -4.36
CA TYR A 70 -21.32 -6.18 -4.28
C TYR A 70 -22.75 -5.64 -4.35
N LEU A 71 -23.61 -6.21 -5.21
CA LEU A 71 -25.03 -5.83 -5.28
C LEU A 71 -25.78 -6.12 -3.98
N ASP A 72 -25.46 -7.24 -3.30
CA ASP A 72 -26.06 -7.63 -2.03
C ASP A 72 -25.58 -6.76 -0.84
N ARG A 73 -24.27 -6.49 -0.77
CA ARG A 73 -23.64 -5.87 0.43
C ARG A 73 -23.27 -4.40 0.26
N GLY A 74 -23.22 -3.91 -0.97
CA GLY A 74 -22.93 -2.53 -1.30
C GLY A 74 -24.06 -1.60 -0.90
N GLY A 75 -23.79 -0.29 -0.93
CA GLY A 75 -24.80 0.71 -0.58
C GLY A 75 -24.18 1.99 -0.05
N TRP A 76 -25.03 2.84 0.54
CA TRP A 76 -24.66 4.16 1.04
C TRP A 76 -24.35 4.11 2.53
N TYR A 77 -23.07 3.94 2.85
CA TYR A 77 -22.57 3.93 4.22
C TYR A 77 -21.74 5.17 4.55
N ARG A 78 -21.83 5.65 5.79
CA ARG A 78 -20.97 6.74 6.27
C ARG A 78 -19.48 6.35 6.19
N SER A 79 -18.65 7.29 5.79
CA SER A 79 -17.20 7.11 5.77
C SER A 79 -16.66 6.87 7.17
N ILE A 80 -15.55 6.13 7.25
CA ILE A 80 -14.87 5.83 8.51
C ILE A 80 -13.41 6.24 8.36
N ILE A 81 -12.94 7.08 9.28
CA ILE A 81 -11.52 7.36 9.44
C ILE A 81 -10.97 6.57 10.62
N LYS A 82 -9.84 5.90 10.43
CA LYS A 82 -9.11 5.19 11.48
C LYS A 82 -7.66 5.63 11.43
N CYS A 83 -7.12 6.02 12.58
CA CYS A 83 -5.71 6.36 12.73
C CYS A 83 -5.12 5.58 13.92
N HIS A 84 -3.92 5.06 13.73
CA HIS A 84 -3.15 4.39 14.76
C HIS A 84 -2.24 5.40 15.47
N GLN A 85 -2.06 5.22 16.77
CA GLN A 85 -1.04 5.94 17.53
C GLN A 85 0.30 5.21 17.33
N ILE A 86 1.14 5.75 16.46
CA ILE A 86 2.46 5.21 16.16
C ILE A 86 3.48 5.92 17.02
N LYS A 87 4.35 5.15 17.69
CA LYS A 87 5.43 5.73 18.50
C LYS A 87 6.41 6.49 17.60
N LYS A 88 7.00 7.58 18.12
CA LYS A 88 7.88 8.45 17.33
C LYS A 88 9.17 7.76 16.87
N ASP A 89 9.64 6.76 17.62
CA ASP A 89 10.83 5.95 17.38
C ASP A 89 10.51 4.66 16.61
N TYR A 90 9.25 4.44 16.23
CA TYR A 90 8.88 3.28 15.42
C TYR A 90 9.34 3.48 13.98
N HIS A 91 10.11 2.49 13.50
CA HIS A 91 10.51 2.37 12.11
C HIS A 91 10.09 1.00 11.57
N PRO A 92 9.39 0.94 10.43
CA PRO A 92 9.02 -0.32 9.82
C PRO A 92 10.27 -1.07 9.33
N TYR A 93 10.22 -2.40 9.36
CA TYR A 93 11.31 -3.22 8.86
C TYR A 93 11.20 -3.41 7.35
N HIS A 94 12.32 -3.32 6.64
CA HIS A 94 12.41 -3.64 5.22
C HIS A 94 12.78 -5.11 5.00
N TYR A 95 11.89 -5.85 4.33
CA TYR A 95 12.09 -7.27 4.07
C TYR A 95 12.43 -7.55 2.60
N CYS A 96 13.52 -8.28 2.37
CA CYS A 96 13.89 -8.82 1.07
C CYS A 96 12.86 -9.83 0.55
N MET A 97 12.87 -10.09 -0.76
CA MET A 97 11.91 -10.96 -1.47
C MET A 97 11.96 -12.43 -1.03
N ASN A 98 12.98 -12.84 -0.27
CA ASN A 98 13.06 -14.15 0.39
C ASN A 98 12.13 -14.33 1.60
N LYS A 99 11.41 -13.27 2.01
CA LYS A 99 10.40 -13.30 3.07
C LYS A 99 9.03 -12.97 2.50
N ARG A 100 8.02 -13.77 2.84
CA ARG A 100 6.59 -13.48 2.61
C ARG A 100 6.08 -12.63 3.77
N ILE A 101 5.40 -11.53 3.45
CA ILE A 101 4.82 -10.62 4.45
C ILE A 101 3.30 -10.71 4.33
N THR A 102 2.62 -10.92 5.46
CA THR A 102 1.16 -10.87 5.54
C THR A 102 0.71 -9.92 6.64
N TYR A 103 -0.37 -9.18 6.39
CA TYR A 103 -0.91 -8.22 7.34
C TYR A 103 -2.24 -8.73 7.90
N SER A 104 -2.37 -8.73 9.22
CA SER A 104 -3.62 -9.09 9.91
C SER A 104 -4.72 -8.05 9.65
N GLY A 105 -4.35 -6.78 9.51
CA GLY A 105 -5.25 -5.74 9.04
C GLY A 105 -5.55 -5.89 7.55
N ALA A 106 -6.82 -5.72 7.16
CA ALA A 106 -7.19 -5.71 5.74
C ALA A 106 -6.48 -4.58 4.98
N ILE A 107 -6.29 -3.42 5.61
CA ILE A 107 -5.61 -2.25 5.04
C ILE A 107 -4.49 -1.85 6.01
N PRO A 108 -3.23 -2.29 5.79
CA PRO A 108 -2.09 -1.86 6.60
C PRO A 108 -1.80 -0.37 6.39
N THR A 109 -1.17 0.28 7.36
CA THR A 109 -0.92 1.74 7.36
C THR A 109 0.48 2.16 7.80
N HIS A 110 1.30 1.24 8.32
CA HIS A 110 2.62 1.57 8.88
C HIS A 110 3.54 0.36 9.07
N GLU A 111 3.05 -0.84 8.80
CA GLU A 111 3.75 -2.11 8.98
C GLU A 111 4.96 -2.24 8.02
N GLY A 112 5.82 -3.22 8.29
CA GLY A 112 6.99 -3.55 7.48
C GLY A 112 6.65 -3.94 6.04
N HIS A 113 7.61 -3.72 5.13
CA HIS A 113 7.34 -3.69 3.69
C HIS A 113 8.64 -3.85 2.86
N ARG A 114 8.54 -3.74 1.52
CA ARG A 114 9.69 -3.92 0.61
C ARG A 114 10.60 -2.69 0.56
N PRO A 115 11.93 -2.84 0.48
CA PRO A 115 12.88 -1.72 0.46
C PRO A 115 12.81 -0.87 -0.83
N LEU A 116 12.26 -1.39 -1.92
CA LEU A 116 12.05 -0.66 -3.17
C LEU A 116 10.56 -0.34 -3.36
N TRP A 117 10.25 0.95 -3.48
CA TRP A 117 8.88 1.43 -3.60
C TRP A 117 8.47 1.71 -5.06
N PRO A 118 7.16 1.62 -5.36
CA PRO A 118 6.56 2.06 -6.62
C PRO A 118 6.92 3.50 -6.98
N LYS A 119 7.15 3.76 -8.27
CA LYS A 119 7.05 5.11 -8.83
C LYS A 119 5.68 5.69 -8.50
N TYR A 120 5.59 6.97 -8.17
CA TYR A 120 4.28 7.59 -7.95
C TYR A 120 3.45 7.55 -9.25
N GLY A 121 2.17 7.20 -9.16
CA GLY A 121 1.31 7.06 -10.32
C GLY A 121 0.13 6.12 -10.14
N GLU A 122 -0.46 5.75 -11.27
CA GLU A 122 -1.58 4.83 -11.37
C GLU A 122 -1.12 3.51 -11.98
N TYR A 123 -1.58 2.41 -11.39
CA TYR A 123 -1.15 1.06 -11.69
C TYR A 123 -2.35 0.16 -11.97
N LEU A 124 -2.14 -0.86 -12.81
CA LEU A 124 -3.11 -1.94 -12.94
C LEU A 124 -3.23 -2.72 -11.63
N TYR A 125 -2.12 -2.92 -10.93
CA TYR A 125 -2.10 -3.46 -9.58
C TYR A 125 -0.75 -3.20 -8.89
N VAL A 126 -0.79 -2.92 -7.58
CA VAL A 126 0.37 -2.90 -6.68
C VAL A 126 -0.02 -3.59 -5.36
N PRO A 127 0.75 -4.58 -4.89
CA PRO A 127 0.47 -5.26 -3.62
C PRO A 127 0.82 -4.37 -2.41
N PRO A 128 0.19 -4.60 -1.22
CA PRO A 128 0.41 -3.79 -0.02
C PRO A 128 1.85 -3.70 0.43
N GLN A 129 2.61 -4.78 0.28
CA GLN A 129 4.03 -4.87 0.60
C GLN A 129 4.87 -3.82 -0.16
N ARG A 130 4.38 -3.30 -1.29
CA ARG A 130 5.06 -2.29 -2.10
C ARG A 130 4.58 -0.88 -1.77
N TRP A 131 3.28 -0.62 -1.82
CA TRP A 131 2.76 0.75 -1.64
C TRP A 131 2.83 1.25 -0.18
N LEU A 132 3.04 0.37 0.81
CA LEU A 132 3.30 0.78 2.20
C LEU A 132 4.55 1.66 2.33
N HIS A 133 5.57 1.40 1.54
CA HIS A 133 6.76 2.25 1.51
C HIS A 133 6.45 3.65 0.96
N ASN A 134 5.58 3.75 -0.05
CA ASN A 134 5.17 5.06 -0.56
C ASN A 134 4.53 5.93 0.55
N ILE A 135 3.70 5.35 1.42
CA ILE A 135 3.08 6.11 2.51
C ILE A 135 4.07 6.48 3.61
N GLU A 136 5.12 5.68 3.85
CA GLU A 136 6.26 6.09 4.68
C GLU A 136 6.95 7.34 4.10
N HIS A 137 7.11 7.38 2.78
CA HIS A 137 7.57 8.57 2.05
C HIS A 137 6.47 9.64 1.87
N GLY A 138 5.37 9.55 2.62
CA GLY A 138 4.34 10.58 2.69
C GLY A 138 3.36 10.60 1.51
N ALA A 139 3.24 9.50 0.76
CA ALA A 139 2.21 9.38 -0.26
C ALA A 139 0.79 9.26 0.32
N VAL A 140 -0.19 9.46 -0.55
CA VAL A 140 -1.55 8.98 -0.35
C VAL A 140 -1.82 7.87 -1.36
N VAL A 141 -2.18 6.69 -0.88
CA VAL A 141 -2.58 5.55 -1.71
C VAL A 141 -4.09 5.53 -1.81
N MET A 142 -4.61 5.65 -3.03
CA MET A 142 -6.01 5.44 -3.35
C MET A 142 -6.25 3.98 -3.70
N LEU A 143 -7.04 3.31 -2.88
CA LEU A 143 -7.48 1.94 -3.08
C LEU A 143 -8.94 1.93 -3.52
N TYR A 144 -9.28 1.02 -4.43
CA TYR A 144 -10.68 0.75 -4.79
C TYR A 144 -10.89 -0.75 -5.02
N HIS A 145 -12.06 -1.25 -4.64
CA HIS A 145 -12.45 -2.62 -4.96
C HIS A 145 -12.69 -2.70 -6.48
N PRO A 146 -12.28 -3.77 -7.19
CA PRO A 146 -12.52 -3.89 -8.64
C PRO A 146 -13.99 -3.70 -9.06
N CYS A 147 -14.93 -4.11 -8.19
CA CYS A 147 -16.37 -3.92 -8.39
C CYS A 147 -16.94 -2.57 -7.93
N ALA A 148 -16.11 -1.64 -7.45
CA ALA A 148 -16.58 -0.31 -7.06
C ALA A 148 -17.21 0.41 -8.27
N PRO A 149 -18.29 1.18 -8.10
CA PRO A 149 -18.89 1.92 -9.19
C PRO A 149 -17.87 2.86 -9.84
N THR A 150 -17.67 2.69 -11.14
CA THR A 150 -16.60 3.35 -11.90
C THR A 150 -16.62 4.87 -11.75
N TRP A 151 -17.80 5.47 -11.68
CA TRP A 151 -17.98 6.91 -11.49
C TRP A 151 -17.44 7.41 -10.14
N PHE A 152 -17.56 6.63 -9.06
CA PHE A 152 -16.94 6.98 -7.78
C PHE A 152 -15.42 6.87 -7.85
N VAL A 153 -14.92 5.79 -8.47
CA VAL A 153 -13.47 5.60 -8.65
C VAL A 153 -12.91 6.77 -9.46
N GLN A 154 -13.56 7.17 -10.56
CA GLN A 154 -13.15 8.31 -11.37
C GLN A 154 -13.18 9.63 -10.59
N LYS A 155 -14.26 9.88 -9.83
CA LYS A 155 -14.35 11.09 -8.99
C LYS A 155 -13.22 11.17 -7.97
N LEU A 156 -12.90 10.06 -7.29
CA LEU A 156 -11.80 10.02 -6.32
C LEU A 156 -10.43 10.20 -7.00
N ARG A 157 -10.23 9.53 -8.15
CA ARG A 157 -9.02 9.63 -8.97
C ARG A 157 -8.71 11.07 -9.35
N ILE A 158 -9.71 11.81 -9.84
CA ILE A 158 -9.56 13.23 -10.22
C ILE A 158 -9.08 14.06 -9.03
N ILE A 159 -9.71 13.90 -7.86
CA ILE A 159 -9.34 14.66 -6.66
C ILE A 159 -7.90 14.32 -6.23
N VAL A 160 -7.54 13.04 -6.16
CA VAL A 160 -6.20 12.60 -5.73
C VAL A 160 -5.12 13.11 -6.68
N LYS A 161 -5.29 12.93 -7.99
CA LYS A 161 -4.32 13.37 -9.01
C LYS A 161 -4.15 14.89 -9.02
N GLY A 162 -5.23 15.64 -8.81
CA GLY A 162 -5.19 17.10 -8.75
C GLY A 162 -4.65 17.68 -7.43
N CYS A 163 -4.48 16.88 -6.38
CA CYS A 163 -4.05 17.37 -5.06
C CYS A 163 -2.57 17.08 -4.75
N LEU A 164 -2.03 15.97 -5.23
CA LEU A 164 -0.73 15.48 -4.73
C LEU A 164 -0.01 14.66 -5.79
N ARG A 165 1.23 15.03 -6.15
CA ARG A 165 2.09 14.19 -7.02
C ARG A 165 2.40 12.83 -6.40
N LYS A 166 2.65 12.80 -5.09
CA LYS A 166 2.94 11.57 -4.34
C LYS A 166 1.67 10.74 -4.10
N HIS A 167 1.09 10.19 -5.16
CA HIS A 167 -0.03 9.27 -5.07
C HIS A 167 0.32 7.90 -5.65
N ILE A 168 -0.37 6.88 -5.15
CA ILE A 168 -0.51 5.59 -5.83
C ILE A 168 -2.00 5.34 -6.01
N ILE A 169 -2.41 4.92 -7.20
CA ILE A 169 -3.79 4.49 -7.46
C ILE A 169 -3.73 3.04 -7.91
N THR A 170 -4.38 2.15 -7.18
CA THR A 170 -4.39 0.71 -7.47
C THR A 170 -5.70 0.08 -6.99
N PRO A 171 -6.21 -0.95 -7.69
CA PRO A 171 -7.28 -1.78 -7.15
C PRO A 171 -6.80 -2.58 -5.93
N TYR A 172 -7.75 -2.95 -5.07
CA TYR A 172 -7.51 -3.73 -3.86
C TYR A 172 -8.76 -4.50 -3.44
N ARG A 173 -8.80 -5.80 -3.75
CA ARG A 173 -9.97 -6.67 -3.53
C ARG A 173 -10.27 -6.95 -2.05
N ARG A 174 -9.30 -6.72 -1.15
CA ARG A 174 -9.49 -6.89 0.30
C ARG A 174 -10.29 -5.77 0.97
N LEU A 175 -10.72 -4.75 0.23
CA LEU A 175 -11.64 -3.72 0.75
C LEU A 175 -13.01 -4.33 1.06
N SER A 176 -13.68 -3.80 2.09
CA SER A 176 -15.06 -4.17 2.38
C SER A 176 -15.98 -3.73 1.24
N LEU A 177 -16.91 -4.59 0.82
CA LEU A 177 -17.93 -4.23 -0.18
C LEU A 177 -18.87 -3.10 0.29
N ARG A 178 -18.98 -2.88 1.62
CA ARG A 178 -19.71 -1.74 2.19
C ARG A 178 -18.94 -0.42 2.02
N ARG A 179 -17.62 -0.47 1.88
CA ARG A 179 -16.73 0.69 1.69
C ARG A 179 -15.65 0.33 0.66
N PRO A 180 -16.03 0.21 -0.62
CA PRO A 180 -15.14 -0.28 -1.68
C PRO A 180 -14.13 0.78 -2.14
N LEU A 181 -13.95 1.88 -1.41
CA LEU A 181 -13.00 2.95 -1.69
C LEU A 181 -12.23 3.25 -0.41
N ALA A 182 -10.92 3.46 -0.52
CA ALA A 182 -10.14 3.95 0.61
C ALA A 182 -9.01 4.90 0.18
N LEU A 183 -8.67 5.82 1.08
CA LEU A 183 -7.39 6.53 1.05
C LEU A 183 -6.55 6.05 2.22
N VAL A 184 -5.27 5.79 1.96
CA VAL A 184 -4.31 5.35 2.95
C VAL A 184 -3.13 6.30 2.96
N ALA A 185 -2.72 6.70 4.16
CA ALA A 185 -1.53 7.49 4.42
C ALA A 185 -0.88 6.94 5.69
N TRP A 186 0.31 7.44 6.03
CA TRP A 186 1.04 6.95 7.20
C TRP A 186 0.19 6.96 8.47
N GLY A 187 -0.05 5.76 9.03
CA GLY A 187 -0.83 5.54 10.24
C GLY A 187 -2.33 5.80 10.14
N CYS A 188 -2.86 6.24 9.01
CA CYS A 188 -4.27 6.63 8.87
C CYS A 188 -4.89 6.08 7.59
N ARG A 189 -6.17 5.71 7.67
CA ARG A 189 -6.99 5.37 6.50
C ARG A 189 -8.39 5.97 6.58
N LEU A 190 -8.92 6.35 5.43
CA LEU A 190 -10.29 6.79 5.22
C LEU A 190 -10.99 5.76 4.32
N GLU A 191 -11.95 5.02 4.86
CA GLU A 191 -12.75 4.02 4.14
C GLU A 191 -14.13 4.63 3.79
N MET A 192 -14.56 4.52 2.53
CA MET A 192 -15.71 5.22 1.99
C MET A 192 -16.58 4.30 1.14
N SER A 193 -17.90 4.52 1.20
CA SER A 193 -18.85 3.90 0.26
C SER A 193 -19.10 4.74 -0.99
N HIS A 194 -18.97 6.05 -0.85
CA HIS A 194 -19.18 7.07 -1.86
C HIS A 194 -18.22 8.25 -1.63
N VAL A 195 -17.94 9.00 -2.70
CA VAL A 195 -16.95 10.09 -2.64
C VAL A 195 -17.61 11.40 -2.20
N LYS A 196 -17.31 11.81 -0.98
CA LYS A 196 -17.56 13.17 -0.48
C LYS A 196 -16.29 14.00 -0.56
N THR A 197 -16.29 15.00 -1.44
CA THR A 197 -15.09 15.80 -1.75
C THR A 197 -14.49 16.47 -0.51
N SER A 198 -15.32 16.98 0.41
CA SER A 198 -14.85 17.63 1.64
C SER A 198 -14.08 16.68 2.56
N GLU A 199 -14.56 15.45 2.75
CA GLU A 199 -13.90 14.43 3.58
C GLU A 199 -12.57 13.98 2.94
N VAL A 200 -12.55 13.79 1.61
CA VAL A 200 -11.36 13.41 0.85
C VAL A 200 -10.28 14.50 0.94
N VAL A 201 -10.64 15.75 0.64
CA VAL A 201 -9.69 16.87 0.69
C VAL A 201 -9.18 17.09 2.11
N HIS A 202 -10.05 16.98 3.11
CA HIS A 202 -9.64 17.07 4.51
C HIS A 202 -8.61 16.00 4.88
N PHE A 203 -8.85 14.74 4.48
CA PHE A 203 -7.91 13.65 4.72
C PHE A 203 -6.56 13.90 4.05
N ILE A 204 -6.55 14.28 2.77
CA ILE A 204 -5.30 14.55 2.04
C ILE A 204 -4.52 15.69 2.72
N LYS A 205 -5.17 16.81 3.03
CA LYS A 205 -4.50 17.94 3.71
C LYS A 205 -3.93 17.56 5.07
N LYS A 206 -4.63 16.71 5.81
CA LYS A 206 -4.23 16.29 7.17
C LYS A 206 -3.09 15.27 7.14
N CYS A 207 -3.13 14.31 6.22
CA CYS A 207 -2.30 13.10 6.29
C CYS A 207 -1.21 13.01 5.21
N ALA A 208 -1.34 13.70 4.07
CA ALA A 208 -0.32 13.68 3.03
C ALA A 208 1.00 14.29 3.54
N LEU A 209 2.12 13.75 3.05
CA LEU A 209 3.49 14.19 3.39
C LEU A 209 3.85 14.04 4.89
N LYS A 210 3.04 13.34 5.69
CA LYS A 210 3.25 13.15 7.15
C LYS A 210 3.90 11.81 7.52
N GLY A 211 4.35 11.02 6.54
CA GLY A 211 5.16 9.83 6.82
C GLY A 211 6.55 10.19 7.37
N PRO A 212 7.25 9.26 8.03
CA PRO A 212 8.58 9.45 8.61
C PRO A 212 9.56 10.08 7.63
N GLU A 213 9.45 9.72 6.35
CA GLU A 213 10.29 10.22 5.27
C GLU A 213 9.51 11.09 4.27
N GLY A 214 8.43 11.73 4.72
CA GLY A 214 7.51 12.50 3.87
C GLY A 214 8.17 13.62 3.05
N LYS A 215 9.33 14.12 3.49
CA LYS A 215 10.12 15.15 2.80
C LYS A 215 11.01 14.61 1.68
N LEU A 216 11.21 13.29 1.59
CA LEU A 216 12.07 12.68 0.57
C LEU A 216 11.47 12.91 -0.83
N SER A 217 12.19 13.56 -1.73
CA SER A 217 11.70 13.85 -3.09
C SER A 217 11.96 12.71 -4.09
N LYS A 218 12.72 11.69 -3.70
CA LYS A 218 13.13 10.58 -4.56
C LYS A 218 11.94 9.85 -5.16
N GLU A 219 12.14 9.42 -6.41
CA GLU A 219 11.18 8.58 -7.12
C GLU A 219 11.44 7.10 -6.79
N GLY A 220 10.40 6.28 -6.88
CA GLY A 220 10.49 4.83 -6.69
C GLY A 220 11.17 4.10 -7.83
N GLN A 221 11.56 2.84 -7.57
CA GLN A 221 12.24 1.96 -8.53
C GLN A 221 11.29 0.94 -9.15
N TYR A 222 10.17 0.62 -8.48
CA TYR A 222 9.21 -0.38 -8.94
C TYR A 222 8.23 0.21 -9.97
N GLU A 223 8.17 -0.41 -11.14
CA GLU A 223 7.31 0.02 -12.26
C GLU A 223 6.47 -1.10 -12.88
N TYR A 224 6.52 -2.31 -12.31
CA TYR A 224 5.69 -3.42 -12.79
C TYR A 224 4.21 -3.03 -12.72
N LYS A 225 3.50 -3.20 -13.84
CA LYS A 225 2.09 -2.84 -14.03
C LYS A 225 1.76 -1.34 -13.90
N LEU A 226 2.75 -0.44 -14.02
CA LEU A 226 2.51 1.00 -14.08
C LEU A 226 1.71 1.36 -15.35
N LEU A 227 0.60 2.09 -15.20
CA LEU A 227 -0.22 2.59 -16.30
C LEU A 227 0.13 4.04 -16.64
N THR A 228 0.28 4.88 -15.62
CA THR A 228 0.57 6.30 -15.81
C THR A 228 1.38 6.82 -14.65
N LYS A 229 2.55 7.40 -14.93
CA LYS A 229 3.36 8.06 -13.91
C LYS A 229 2.69 9.34 -13.43
N ALA A 230 2.77 9.62 -12.13
CA ALA A 230 2.27 10.86 -11.56
C ALA A 230 3.08 12.06 -12.05
N VAL A 231 2.38 13.13 -12.40
CA VAL A 231 2.93 14.45 -12.71
C VAL A 231 2.56 15.39 -11.56
N ALA A 232 3.33 16.46 -11.36
CA ALA A 232 2.93 17.50 -10.44
C ALA A 232 1.57 18.09 -10.89
N PRO A 233 0.62 18.30 -9.97
CA PRO A 233 -0.64 18.97 -10.28
C PRO A 233 -0.44 20.39 -10.81
#